data_AF-A0A1A2N4L4-F1
#
_entry.id   AF-A0A1A2N4L4-F1
#
_cell.length_a   1.000
_cell.length_b   1.000
_cell.length_c   1.000
_cell.angle_alpha   90.00
_cell.angle_beta   90.00
_cell.angle_gamma   90.00
#
_symmetry.space_group_name_H-M   'P 1'
#
loop_
_entity.id
_entity.type
_entity.pdbx_description
1 polymer ?
#
loop_
_entity_poly.entity_id
_entity_poly.type
_entity_poly.pdbx_seq_one_letter_code
_entity_poly.pdbx_strand_id
1 'polypeptide(L)'
;MSEETARQLAAAEADESQQQAAVDRLKQQVLDSVAEHLPYHIDQYAKELAQKQPAVTKTLGPDGLSALRKELAGAAQNLGVVLKESAGKIAWEAHFEGVSYALAQFLGGSHLAPFNQTLRKYGYTIDTRESVSAYDFFNSPQDQFVELDEQIRKLSQKRAAVKAAKKADDHDTVESIWEDSSRGSI
;
A
#
# COMPACT_ATOMS: atom_id res chain seq x y z
N MET A 1 15.08 37.74 -8.24
CA MET A 1 15.38 36.32 -8.50
C MET A 1 16.86 36.17 -8.76
N SER A 2 17.58 35.37 -7.97
CA SER A 2 18.90 34.92 -8.37
C SER A 2 18.72 33.73 -9.32
N GLU A 3 19.49 33.66 -10.42
CA GLU A 3 19.45 32.47 -11.29
C GLU A 3 19.83 31.18 -10.54
N GLU A 4 20.49 31.32 -9.40
CA GLU A 4 20.95 30.22 -8.56
C GLU A 4 19.80 29.55 -7.79
N THR A 5 18.90 30.30 -7.13
CA THR A 5 17.75 29.69 -6.41
C THR A 5 16.76 29.04 -7.35
N ALA A 6 16.51 29.65 -8.51
CA ALA A 6 15.63 29.08 -9.53
C ALA A 6 16.18 27.75 -10.09
N ARG A 7 17.50 27.66 -10.32
CA ARG A 7 18.16 26.41 -10.72
C ARG A 7 18.11 25.35 -9.63
N GLN A 8 18.28 25.74 -8.37
CA GLN A 8 18.20 24.81 -7.23
C GLN A 8 16.78 24.25 -7.04
N LEU A 9 15.74 25.10 -7.18
CA LEU A 9 14.35 24.66 -7.14
C LEU A 9 14.05 23.69 -8.28
N ALA A 10 14.42 24.02 -9.52
CA ALA A 10 14.18 23.15 -10.68
C ALA A 10 14.89 21.79 -10.53
N ALA A 11 16.11 21.76 -10.00
CA ALA A 11 16.82 20.51 -9.72
C ALA A 11 16.13 19.66 -8.64
N ALA A 12 15.65 20.30 -7.57
CA ALA A 12 14.93 19.62 -6.50
C ALA A 12 13.60 19.03 -6.99
N GLU A 13 12.85 19.77 -7.83
CA GLU A 13 11.59 19.30 -8.41
C GLU A 13 11.81 18.12 -9.37
N ALA A 14 12.87 18.15 -10.17
CA ALA A 14 13.24 17.03 -11.04
C ALA A 14 13.58 15.76 -10.25
N ASP A 15 14.37 15.91 -9.18
CA ASP A 15 14.73 14.82 -8.26
C ASP A 15 13.48 14.23 -7.57
N GLU A 16 12.57 15.08 -7.09
CA GLU A 16 11.30 14.62 -6.48
C GLU A 16 10.46 13.85 -7.49
N SER A 17 10.31 14.36 -8.72
CA SER A 17 9.54 13.72 -9.77
C SER A 17 10.10 12.35 -10.14
N GLN A 18 11.43 12.22 -10.27
CA GLN A 18 12.08 10.95 -10.53
C GLN A 18 11.87 9.95 -9.38
N GLN A 19 11.98 10.41 -8.14
CA GLN A 19 11.77 9.58 -6.96
C GLN A 19 10.31 9.13 -6.83
N GLN A 20 9.35 10.02 -7.13
CA GLN A 20 7.93 9.71 -7.17
C GLN A 20 7.63 8.59 -8.17
N ALA A 21 8.17 8.68 -9.38
CA ALA A 21 8.00 7.65 -10.40
C ALA A 21 8.59 6.29 -9.98
N ALA A 22 9.73 6.29 -9.26
CA ALA A 22 10.32 5.06 -8.72
C ALA A 22 9.42 4.44 -7.63
N VAL A 23 8.92 5.25 -6.71
CA VAL A 23 7.99 4.81 -5.65
C VAL A 23 6.70 4.25 -6.25
N ASP A 24 6.13 4.90 -7.26
CA ASP A 24 4.87 4.43 -7.86
C ASP A 24 5.03 3.10 -8.61
N ARG A 25 6.19 2.86 -9.24
CA ARG A 25 6.51 1.54 -9.80
C ARG A 25 6.61 0.47 -8.71
N LEU A 26 7.30 0.76 -7.62
CA LEU A 26 7.47 -0.18 -6.51
C LEU A 26 6.14 -0.48 -5.81
N LYS A 27 5.26 0.52 -5.62
CA LYS A 27 3.90 0.31 -5.12
C LYS A 27 3.17 -0.71 -6.00
N GLN A 28 3.21 -0.55 -7.32
CA GLN A 28 2.56 -1.49 -8.23
C GLN A 28 3.17 -2.89 -8.16
N GLN A 29 4.49 -3.02 -8.13
CA GLN A 29 5.16 -4.32 -8.00
C GLN A 29 4.77 -5.04 -6.70
N VAL A 30 4.68 -4.30 -5.59
CA VAL A 30 4.22 -4.84 -4.31
C VAL A 30 2.77 -5.32 -4.40
N LEU A 31 1.87 -4.51 -4.96
CA LEU A 31 0.46 -4.87 -5.11
C LEU A 31 0.27 -6.07 -6.05
N ASP A 32 1.05 -6.14 -7.13
CA ASP A 32 1.06 -7.26 -8.06
C ASP A 32 1.49 -8.56 -7.37
N SER A 33 2.59 -8.50 -6.61
CA SER A 33 3.11 -9.64 -5.84
C SER A 33 2.09 -10.12 -4.81
N VAL A 34 1.52 -9.21 -4.02
CA VAL A 34 0.50 -9.56 -3.03
C VAL A 34 -0.71 -10.20 -3.72
N ALA A 35 -1.21 -9.59 -4.79
CA ALA A 35 -2.36 -10.08 -5.53
C ALA A 35 -2.14 -11.48 -6.13
N GLU A 36 -0.93 -11.78 -6.59
CA GLU A 36 -0.56 -13.10 -7.10
C GLU A 36 -0.59 -14.18 -6.01
N HIS A 37 -0.16 -13.85 -4.80
CA HIS A 37 -0.08 -14.80 -3.68
C HIS A 37 -1.37 -14.93 -2.87
N LEU A 38 -2.32 -13.97 -2.99
CA LEU A 38 -3.60 -13.98 -2.25
C LEU A 38 -4.35 -15.33 -2.32
N PRO A 39 -4.56 -15.97 -3.50
CA PRO A 39 -5.28 -17.24 -3.58
C PRO A 39 -4.61 -18.36 -2.77
N TYR A 40 -3.27 -18.41 -2.77
CA TYR A 40 -2.52 -19.40 -2.01
C TYR A 40 -2.73 -19.22 -0.50
N HIS A 41 -2.60 -17.98 0.00
CA HIS A 41 -2.78 -17.70 1.43
C HIS A 41 -4.21 -17.97 1.89
N ILE A 42 -5.22 -17.61 1.10
CA ILE A 42 -6.62 -17.92 1.40
C ILE A 42 -6.86 -19.44 1.45
N ASP A 43 -6.27 -20.21 0.54
CA ASP A 43 -6.38 -21.68 0.55
C ASP A 43 -5.70 -22.30 1.78
N GLN A 44 -4.52 -21.80 2.17
CA GLN A 44 -3.85 -22.25 3.40
C GLN A 44 -4.69 -21.94 4.64
N TYR A 45 -5.22 -20.72 4.77
CA TYR A 45 -6.10 -20.38 5.89
C TYR A 45 -7.35 -21.27 5.93
N ALA A 46 -8.00 -21.50 4.79
CA ALA A 46 -9.17 -22.37 4.72
C ALA A 46 -8.83 -23.82 5.11
N LYS A 47 -7.64 -24.30 4.72
CA LYS A 47 -7.14 -25.62 5.11
C LYS A 47 -6.87 -25.71 6.61
N GLU A 48 -6.25 -24.70 7.21
CA GLU A 48 -6.03 -24.63 8.66
C GLU A 48 -7.36 -24.65 9.41
N LEU A 49 -8.35 -23.88 8.96
CA LEU A 49 -9.69 -23.88 9.54
C LEU A 49 -10.39 -25.23 9.39
N ALA A 50 -10.25 -25.88 8.23
CA ALA A 50 -10.76 -27.22 7.97
C ALA A 50 -10.14 -28.29 8.90
N GLN A 51 -8.87 -28.12 9.28
CA GLN A 51 -8.20 -28.98 10.25
C GLN A 51 -8.67 -28.72 11.68
N LYS A 52 -8.98 -27.46 12.03
CA LYS A 52 -9.57 -27.09 13.33
C LYS A 52 -11.02 -27.55 13.48
N GLN A 53 -11.79 -27.62 12.38
CA GLN A 53 -13.21 -27.98 12.38
C GLN A 53 -13.50 -29.21 11.49
N PRO A 54 -12.91 -30.38 11.77
CA PRO A 54 -12.98 -31.54 10.88
C PRO A 54 -14.40 -32.10 10.72
N ALA A 55 -15.30 -31.88 11.67
CA ALA A 55 -16.70 -32.29 11.55
C ALA A 55 -17.43 -31.56 10.41
N VAL A 56 -17.18 -30.25 10.24
CA VAL A 56 -17.71 -29.45 9.14
C VAL A 56 -17.17 -29.96 7.81
N THR A 57 -15.85 -30.15 7.72
CA THR A 57 -15.16 -30.67 6.53
C THR A 57 -15.70 -32.04 6.10
N LYS A 58 -15.92 -32.96 7.07
CA LYS A 58 -16.50 -34.28 6.80
C LYS A 58 -17.95 -34.21 6.30
N THR A 59 -18.73 -33.24 6.79
CA THR A 59 -20.12 -33.03 6.38
C THR A 59 -20.22 -32.48 4.96
N LEU A 60 -19.30 -31.57 4.58
CA LEU A 60 -19.22 -31.04 3.22
C LEU A 60 -18.84 -32.10 2.18
N GLY A 61 -17.97 -33.04 2.57
CA GLY A 61 -17.40 -34.02 1.66
C GLY A 61 -16.51 -33.40 0.56
N PRO A 62 -16.00 -34.22 -0.37
CA PRO A 62 -15.09 -33.77 -1.42
C PRO A 62 -15.68 -32.70 -2.35
N ASP A 63 -16.95 -32.85 -2.75
CA ASP A 63 -17.61 -31.93 -3.67
C ASP A 63 -17.87 -30.57 -3.01
N GLY A 64 -18.34 -30.56 -1.76
CA GLY A 64 -18.55 -29.35 -0.98
C GLY A 64 -17.25 -28.59 -0.72
N LEU A 65 -16.17 -29.32 -0.43
CA LEU A 65 -14.83 -28.73 -0.26
C LEU A 65 -14.28 -28.17 -1.58
N SER A 66 -14.49 -28.86 -2.70
CA SER A 66 -14.11 -28.38 -4.03
C SER A 66 -14.83 -27.08 -4.39
N ALA A 67 -16.14 -27.02 -4.14
CA ALA A 67 -16.96 -25.83 -4.36
C ALA A 67 -16.49 -24.65 -3.49
N LEU A 68 -16.22 -24.90 -2.19
CA LEU A 68 -15.68 -23.90 -1.27
C LEU A 68 -14.37 -23.30 -1.79
N ARG A 69 -13.40 -24.16 -2.15
CA ARG A 69 -12.09 -23.71 -2.65
C ARG A 69 -12.22 -22.88 -3.93
N LYS A 70 -13.13 -23.26 -4.82
CA LYS A 70 -13.41 -22.49 -6.04
C LYS A 70 -14.00 -21.10 -5.74
N GLU A 71 -14.95 -21.00 -4.82
CA GLU A 71 -15.53 -19.71 -4.42
C GLU A 71 -14.48 -18.81 -3.73
N LEU A 72 -13.66 -19.39 -2.86
CA LEU A 72 -12.56 -18.67 -2.20
C LEU A 72 -11.51 -18.17 -3.21
N ALA A 73 -11.12 -19.00 -4.17
CA ALA A 73 -10.19 -18.60 -5.23
C ALA A 73 -10.75 -17.46 -6.08
N GLY A 74 -12.04 -17.50 -6.43
CA GLY A 74 -12.71 -16.41 -7.15
C GLY A 74 -12.75 -15.11 -6.34
N ALA A 75 -13.04 -15.18 -5.04
CA ALA A 75 -12.98 -14.03 -4.15
C ALA A 75 -11.55 -13.46 -4.04
N ALA A 76 -10.53 -14.31 -4.00
CA ALA A 76 -9.13 -13.91 -3.92
C ALA A 76 -8.67 -13.20 -5.20
N GLN A 77 -9.07 -13.72 -6.37
CA GLN A 77 -8.81 -13.09 -7.66
C GLN A 77 -9.46 -11.70 -7.74
N ASN A 78 -10.72 -11.57 -7.33
CA ASN A 78 -11.41 -10.29 -7.31
C ASN A 78 -10.72 -9.28 -6.38
N LEU A 79 -10.30 -9.71 -5.18
CA LEU A 79 -9.53 -8.85 -4.29
C LEU A 79 -8.18 -8.46 -4.89
N GLY A 80 -7.50 -9.38 -5.58
CA GLY A 80 -6.25 -9.09 -6.27
C GLY A 80 -6.39 -8.01 -7.34
N VAL A 81 -7.49 -8.00 -8.11
CA VAL A 81 -7.81 -6.92 -9.06
C VAL A 81 -8.03 -5.60 -8.34
N VAL A 82 -8.86 -5.59 -7.29
CA VAL A 82 -9.13 -4.38 -6.48
C VAL A 82 -7.83 -3.82 -5.89
N LEU A 83 -6.93 -4.68 -5.43
CA LEU A 83 -5.66 -4.30 -4.82
C LEU A 83 -4.77 -3.55 -5.82
N LYS A 84 -4.59 -4.09 -7.03
CA LYS A 84 -3.79 -3.48 -8.10
C LYS A 84 -4.31 -2.10 -8.51
N GLU A 85 -5.64 -1.93 -8.55
CA GLU A 85 -6.29 -0.66 -8.89
C GLU A 85 -6.28 0.37 -7.73
N SER A 86 -5.89 -0.04 -6.53
CA SER A 86 -6.02 0.78 -5.32
C SER A 86 -4.73 1.44 -4.85
N ALA A 87 -3.67 1.42 -5.65
CA ALA A 87 -2.38 2.05 -5.31
C ALA A 87 -2.52 3.51 -4.82
N GLY A 88 -3.39 4.31 -5.44
CA GLY A 88 -3.64 5.70 -5.04
C GLY A 88 -4.55 5.88 -3.82
N LYS A 89 -5.21 4.81 -3.35
CA LYS A 89 -6.13 4.84 -2.19
C LYS A 89 -5.48 4.37 -0.90
N ILE A 90 -4.35 3.67 -1.00
CA ILE A 90 -3.60 3.16 0.15
C ILE A 90 -2.77 4.29 0.75
N ALA A 91 -2.86 4.44 2.07
CA ALA A 91 -2.17 5.48 2.82
C ALA A 91 -0.71 5.10 3.11
N TRP A 92 0.11 4.95 2.06
CA TRP A 92 1.50 4.47 2.14
C TRP A 92 2.42 5.29 3.06
N GLU A 93 2.14 6.59 3.21
CA GLU A 93 3.01 7.53 3.92
C GLU A 93 2.47 7.94 5.29
N ALA A 94 1.28 7.48 5.68
CA ALA A 94 0.58 7.98 6.86
C ALA A 94 1.08 7.40 8.19
N HIS A 95 1.89 6.33 8.15
CA HIS A 95 2.21 5.53 9.34
C HIS A 95 3.71 5.24 9.45
N PHE A 96 4.27 5.41 10.66
CA PHE A 96 5.65 5.01 10.99
C PHE A 96 5.85 3.48 10.96
N GLU A 97 4.77 2.72 10.84
CA GLU A 97 4.73 1.26 10.91
C GLU A 97 5.00 0.58 9.55
N GLY A 98 5.21 1.37 8.49
CA GLY A 98 5.67 0.91 7.18
C GLY A 98 4.56 0.38 6.25
N VAL A 99 4.99 -0.09 5.09
CA VAL A 99 4.14 -0.59 3.99
C VAL A 99 3.20 -1.71 4.43
N SER A 100 3.68 -2.65 5.26
CA SER A 100 2.88 -3.80 5.72
C SER A 100 1.65 -3.34 6.51
N TYR A 101 1.80 -2.32 7.36
CA TYR A 101 0.71 -1.72 8.10
C TYR A 101 -0.29 -1.03 7.17
N ALA A 102 0.19 -0.22 6.22
CA ALA A 102 -0.67 0.48 5.26
C ALA A 102 -1.52 -0.50 4.44
N LEU A 103 -0.92 -1.60 3.99
CA LEU A 103 -1.62 -2.69 3.30
C LEU A 103 -2.61 -3.41 4.23
N ALA A 104 -2.23 -3.69 5.47
CA ALA A 104 -3.09 -4.35 6.44
C ALA A 104 -4.32 -3.50 6.80
N GLN A 105 -4.15 -2.19 6.94
CA GLN A 105 -5.23 -1.26 7.18
C GLN A 105 -6.17 -1.16 5.97
N PHE A 106 -5.61 -1.13 4.75
CA PHE A 106 -6.41 -1.12 3.53
C PHE A 106 -7.22 -2.41 3.35
N LEU A 107 -6.58 -3.57 3.51
CA LEU A 107 -7.25 -4.87 3.41
C LEU A 107 -8.17 -5.16 4.59
N GLY A 108 -7.97 -4.52 5.74
CA GLY A 108 -8.79 -4.71 6.92
C GLY A 108 -10.29 -4.48 6.67
N GLY A 109 -11.14 -5.14 7.46
CA GLY A 109 -12.58 -4.90 7.47
C GLY A 109 -13.32 -5.46 6.25
N SER A 110 -13.84 -4.57 5.39
CA SER A 110 -14.78 -4.92 4.31
C SER A 110 -14.17 -5.75 3.19
N HIS A 111 -12.88 -5.59 2.90
CA HIS A 111 -12.22 -6.34 1.82
C HIS A 111 -12.04 -7.83 2.14
N LEU A 112 -11.96 -8.21 3.42
CA LEU A 112 -11.89 -9.61 3.85
C LEU A 112 -13.24 -10.21 4.23
N ALA A 113 -14.29 -9.39 4.30
CA ALA A 113 -15.64 -9.86 4.58
C ALA A 113 -16.12 -10.96 3.63
N PRO A 114 -15.86 -10.92 2.30
CA PRO A 114 -16.27 -11.97 1.38
C PRO A 114 -15.73 -13.35 1.75
N PHE A 115 -14.45 -13.47 2.12
CA PHE A 115 -13.86 -14.77 2.50
C PHE A 115 -14.52 -15.33 3.76
N ASN A 116 -14.71 -14.48 4.77
CA ASN A 116 -15.36 -14.86 6.01
C ASN A 116 -16.84 -15.25 5.79
N GLN A 117 -17.53 -14.59 4.87
CA GLN A 117 -18.89 -14.93 4.47
C GLN A 117 -18.94 -16.27 3.73
N THR A 118 -18.03 -16.51 2.80
CA THR A 118 -17.92 -17.79 2.08
C THR A 118 -17.66 -18.92 3.07
N LEU A 119 -16.70 -18.81 3.98
CA LEU A 119 -16.45 -19.86 4.96
C LEU A 119 -17.66 -20.15 5.86
N ARG A 120 -18.38 -19.12 6.31
CA ARG A 120 -19.63 -19.28 7.09
C ARG A 120 -20.75 -19.93 6.28
N LYS A 121 -20.88 -19.60 4.98
CA LYS A 121 -21.85 -20.23 4.07
C LYS A 121 -21.66 -21.75 4.00
N TYR A 122 -20.42 -22.22 4.10
CA TYR A 122 -20.07 -23.65 4.12
C TYR A 122 -20.05 -24.26 5.53
N GLY A 123 -20.54 -23.55 6.55
CA GLY A 123 -20.73 -24.07 7.90
C GLY A 123 -19.54 -23.90 8.84
N TYR A 124 -18.44 -23.26 8.40
CA TYR A 124 -17.32 -22.97 9.30
C TYR A 124 -17.66 -21.83 10.24
N THR A 125 -17.33 -22.00 11.52
CA THR A 125 -17.41 -20.93 12.51
C THR A 125 -16.11 -20.13 12.49
N ILE A 126 -16.20 -18.80 12.49
CA ILE A 126 -15.03 -17.91 12.49
C ILE A 126 -15.16 -17.01 13.71
N ASP A 127 -14.34 -17.25 14.73
CA ASP A 127 -14.19 -16.32 15.85
C ASP A 127 -13.60 -15.01 15.31
N THR A 128 -14.03 -13.85 15.83
CA THR A 128 -13.45 -12.56 15.44
C THR A 128 -11.95 -12.50 15.73
N ARG A 129 -11.45 -13.28 16.69
CA ARG A 129 -10.01 -13.44 16.95
C ARG A 129 -9.30 -14.40 16.00
N GLU A 130 -10.04 -15.27 15.32
CA GLU A 130 -9.51 -16.23 14.34
C GLU A 130 -9.82 -15.83 12.89
N SER A 131 -10.42 -14.66 12.67
CA SER A 131 -10.72 -14.15 11.33
C SER A 131 -9.43 -13.96 10.55
N VAL A 132 -9.52 -14.11 9.22
CA VAL A 132 -8.38 -13.89 8.31
C VAL A 132 -7.76 -12.53 8.61
N SER A 133 -6.53 -12.52 9.11
CA SER A 133 -5.81 -11.27 9.36
C SER A 133 -5.17 -10.84 8.05
N ALA A 134 -5.21 -9.53 7.77
CA ALA A 134 -4.49 -9.01 6.62
C ALA A 134 -2.98 -9.33 6.71
N TYR A 135 -2.43 -9.40 7.93
CA TYR A 135 -1.04 -9.78 8.17
C TYR A 135 -0.72 -11.22 7.77
N ASP A 136 -1.70 -12.14 7.76
CA ASP A 136 -1.48 -13.52 7.34
C ASP A 136 -1.16 -13.62 5.84
N PHE A 137 -1.56 -12.63 5.04
CA PHE A 137 -1.17 -12.50 3.64
C PHE A 137 0.26 -11.98 3.44
N PHE A 138 0.83 -11.36 4.48
CA PHE A 138 2.11 -10.68 4.41
C PHE A 138 3.24 -11.41 5.15
N ASN A 139 2.96 -12.60 5.71
CA ASN A 139 3.89 -13.39 6.52
C ASN A 139 5.03 -14.08 5.74
N SER A 140 5.44 -13.52 4.60
CA SER A 140 6.71 -13.85 3.91
C SER A 140 7.59 -12.60 3.86
N PRO A 141 8.93 -12.77 3.94
CA PRO A 141 9.80 -12.13 4.92
C PRO A 141 9.73 -10.60 4.91
N GLN A 142 10.02 -10.00 6.07
CA GLN A 142 10.14 -8.55 6.29
C GLN A 142 10.87 -7.80 5.17
N ASP A 143 11.75 -8.49 4.43
CA ASP A 143 12.48 -8.02 3.26
C ASP A 143 11.60 -7.55 2.08
N GLN A 144 10.39 -8.10 1.87
CA GLN A 144 9.61 -7.81 0.65
C GLN A 144 9.13 -6.36 0.55
N PHE A 145 9.10 -5.63 1.68
CA PHE A 145 8.67 -4.24 1.72
C PHE A 145 9.80 -3.26 2.03
N VAL A 146 10.99 -3.73 2.40
CA VAL A 146 12.13 -2.88 2.83
C VAL A 146 12.48 -1.85 1.76
N GLU A 147 12.56 -2.29 0.49
CA GLU A 147 12.89 -1.38 -0.60
C GLU A 147 11.83 -0.28 -0.76
N LEU A 148 10.53 -0.64 -0.74
CA LEU A 148 9.47 0.36 -0.86
C LEU A 148 9.46 1.32 0.33
N ASP A 149 9.63 0.82 1.56
CA ASP A 149 9.74 1.64 2.77
C ASP A 149 10.94 2.61 2.71
N GLU A 150 12.08 2.17 2.19
CA GLU A 150 13.25 3.03 1.96
C GLU A 150 12.96 4.10 0.92
N GLN A 151 12.34 3.74 -0.21
CA GLN A 151 12.06 4.68 -1.29
C GLN A 151 10.97 5.68 -0.92
N ILE A 152 9.99 5.29 -0.11
CA ILE A 152 9.02 6.22 0.49
C ILE A 152 9.72 7.22 1.41
N ARG A 153 10.62 6.75 2.30
CA ARG A 153 11.39 7.65 3.17
C ARG A 153 12.26 8.63 2.36
N LYS A 154 12.90 8.17 1.30
CA LYS A 154 13.66 9.02 0.37
C LYS A 154 12.76 10.05 -0.32
N LEU A 155 11.57 9.66 -0.76
CA LEU A 155 10.59 10.57 -1.35
C LEU A 155 10.16 11.67 -0.36
N SER A 156 9.89 11.32 0.89
CA SER A 156 9.58 12.30 1.94
C SER A 156 10.72 13.30 2.15
N GLN A 157 11.99 12.85 2.10
CA GLN A 157 13.16 13.73 2.18
C GLN A 157 13.26 14.66 0.96
N LYS A 158 13.03 14.16 -0.26
CA LYS A 158 13.04 14.97 -1.49
C LYS A 158 11.93 16.02 -1.49
N ARG A 159 10.72 15.68 -1.06
CA ARG A 159 9.61 16.64 -0.85
C ARG A 159 9.97 17.74 0.15
N ALA A 160 10.65 17.38 1.24
CA ALA A 160 11.13 18.36 2.21
C ALA A 160 12.19 19.31 1.58
N ALA A 161 13.06 18.78 0.72
CA ALA A 161 14.05 19.57 -0.01
C ALA A 161 13.40 20.54 -1.01
N VAL A 162 12.40 20.10 -1.79
CA VAL A 162 11.61 20.99 -2.68
C VAL A 162 10.94 22.10 -1.89
N LYS A 163 10.31 21.77 -0.76
CA LYS A 163 9.69 22.78 0.11
C LYS A 163 10.71 23.81 0.62
N ALA A 164 11.92 23.38 0.96
CA ALA A 164 13.00 24.27 1.39
C ALA A 164 13.52 25.14 0.25
N ALA A 165 13.77 24.56 -0.93
CA ALA A 165 14.24 25.28 -2.12
C ALA A 165 13.21 26.32 -2.57
N LYS A 166 11.92 25.97 -2.57
CA LYS A 166 10.83 26.90 -2.89
C LYS A 166 10.79 28.08 -1.92
N LYS A 167 10.94 27.81 -0.61
CA LYS A 167 10.99 28.89 0.38
C LYS A 167 12.18 29.83 0.15
N ALA A 168 13.33 29.31 -0.24
CA ALA A 168 14.51 30.12 -0.54
C ALA A 168 14.30 30.97 -1.82
N ASP A 169 13.74 30.37 -2.87
CA ASP A 169 13.44 31.07 -4.11
C ASP A 169 12.38 32.18 -3.94
N ASP A 170 11.31 31.88 -3.18
CA ASP A 170 10.28 32.86 -2.82
C ASP A 170 10.90 34.04 -2.04
N HIS A 171 11.80 33.75 -1.09
CA HIS A 171 12.49 34.78 -0.30
C HIS A 171 13.38 35.68 -1.17
N ASP A 172 14.24 35.10 -2.00
CA ASP A 172 15.13 35.83 -2.91
C ASP A 172 14.36 36.66 -3.95
N THR A 173 13.20 36.16 -4.36
CA THR A 173 12.29 36.88 -5.25
C THR A 173 11.72 38.11 -4.56
N VAL A 174 11.25 37.96 -3.32
CA VAL A 174 10.69 39.08 -2.53
C VAL A 174 11.76 40.13 -2.23
N GLU A 175 12.95 39.74 -1.76
CA GLU A 175 14.07 40.65 -1.49
C GLU A 175 14.45 41.46 -2.74
N SER A 176 14.58 40.79 -3.89
CA SER A 176 14.90 41.43 -5.17
C SER A 176 13.85 42.47 -5.59
N ILE A 177 12.55 42.16 -5.45
CA ILE A 177 11.46 43.10 -5.76
C ILE A 177 11.50 44.30 -4.80
N TRP A 178 11.75 44.05 -3.52
CA TRP A 178 11.80 45.08 -2.49
C TRP A 178 12.96 46.06 -2.71
N GLU A 179 14.16 45.57 -3.02
CA GLU A 179 15.32 46.40 -3.34
C GLU A 179 15.12 47.24 -4.59
N ASP A 180 14.55 46.66 -5.65
CA ASP A 180 14.30 47.39 -6.90
C ASP A 180 13.26 48.51 -6.72
N SER A 181 12.22 48.27 -5.91
CA SER A 181 11.23 49.31 -5.57
C SER A 181 11.83 50.46 -4.75
N SER A 182 12.86 50.18 -3.96
CA SER A 182 13.56 51.18 -3.14
C SER A 182 14.55 52.03 -3.95
N ARG A 183 15.08 51.49 -5.06
CA ARG A 183 16.00 52.21 -5.96
C ARG A 183 15.30 53.13 -6.97
N GLY A 184 14.02 52.89 -7.28
CA GLY A 184 13.23 53.71 -8.20
C GLY A 184 12.63 55.00 -7.62
N SER A 185 12.86 55.30 -6.33
CA SER A 185 12.26 56.44 -5.61
C SER A 185 13.24 57.59 -5.31
N ILE A 186 14.34 57.71 -6.06
CA ILE A 186 15.34 58.80 -5.92
C ILE A 186 15.32 59.70 -7.15
#